data_AF-A0A240U2A7-F1
#
_entry.id   AF-A0A240U2A7-F1
#
_cell.length_a   1.000
_cell.length_b   1.000
_cell.length_c   1.000
_cell.angle_alpha   90.00
_cell.angle_beta   90.00
_cell.angle_gamma   90.00
#
_symmetry.space_group_name_H-M   'P 1'
#
loop_
_entity.id
_entity.type
_entity.pdbx_description
1 polymer ?
#
loop_
_entity_poly.entity_id
_entity_poly.type
_entity_poly.pdbx_seq_one_letter_code
_entity_poly.pdbx_strand_id
1 'polypeptide(L)'
;MTDPFLAATATAPDSPHYLRALTDMADRRAVVTQDAIYTDNGIKLVEKGARIDSRLYDRLVQHKLRDPIDRHLTVENAVDVPALIAAGRDLVEQNALPQMLAQALGSAARLLAPLRSMPLPAPIAFKLTVMREQRPDLFEHSLQMMMVAVFLGLKSGLGERDCVSLAAAALLHDAGVLHMDPAWMDPLNKVTGVQRKHLVAHPITSMLMLRDAGVYARPVEIAVLEHHERMDGSGYPRGLPGADISPMGRILLLAEVVAAFYEKYTDMPAQRLSLMLRLNHRKFPAALVAHVLPLLQEEVARDSALMPLGNDATRQIDLLAEAFTYWEQLKAALPESVGTKAPAGNAFAFADSRLLALQKALIEAGSHPQHLGELMAQLQGDAVGMAEMALVGREALWQLQSILNACHRRWPQLSERATPADTAVADWCDWALRRL
;
A
#
# COMPACT_ATOMS: atom_id res chain seq x y z
N MET A 1 -1.73 19.34 21.78
CA MET A 1 -0.38 18.76 21.61
C MET A 1 0.01 18.92 20.15
N THR A 2 1.22 19.40 19.86
CA THR A 2 1.77 19.45 18.50
C THR A 2 2.13 18.04 18.04
N ASP A 3 1.62 17.61 16.89
CA ASP A 3 1.92 16.31 16.28
C ASP A 3 3.43 16.22 15.95
N PRO A 4 4.20 15.28 16.55
CA PRO A 4 5.64 15.21 16.40
C PRO A 4 6.10 14.92 14.96
N PHE A 5 5.29 14.20 14.16
CA PHE A 5 5.60 13.94 12.75
C PHE A 5 5.43 15.20 11.90
N LEU A 6 4.42 16.01 12.23
CA LEU A 6 4.17 17.28 11.55
C LEU A 6 5.15 18.37 12.00
N ALA A 7 5.68 18.29 13.22
CA ALA A 7 6.67 19.22 13.77
C ALA A 7 8.11 19.00 13.28
N ALA A 8 8.40 17.90 12.57
CA ALA A 8 9.74 17.63 12.04
C ALA A 8 10.15 18.67 10.98
N THR A 9 11.05 19.59 11.32
CA THR A 9 11.50 20.68 10.42
C THR A 9 12.77 20.36 9.63
N ALA A 10 13.37 19.19 9.86
CA ALA A 10 14.65 18.86 9.24
C ALA A 10 14.47 18.38 7.80
N THR A 11 15.33 18.86 6.90
CA THR A 11 15.51 18.29 5.57
C THR A 11 15.89 16.83 5.66
N ALA A 12 15.26 15.96 4.86
CA ALA A 12 15.65 14.57 4.78
C ALA A 12 17.09 14.49 4.20
N PRO A 13 18.08 13.97 4.95
CA PRO A 13 19.43 13.84 4.44
C PRO A 13 19.47 12.82 3.29
N ASP A 14 20.41 13.01 2.36
CA ASP A 14 20.67 12.01 1.32
C ASP A 14 21.10 10.70 1.99
N SER A 15 20.34 9.63 1.77
CA SER A 15 20.67 8.34 2.33
C SER A 15 21.75 7.67 1.47
N PRO A 16 22.56 6.76 2.05
CA PRO A 16 23.47 5.93 1.27
C PRO A 16 22.79 5.22 0.08
N HIS A 17 21.53 4.81 0.25
CA HIS A 17 20.76 4.14 -0.81
C HIS A 17 20.39 5.09 -1.95
N TYR A 18 19.97 6.32 -1.63
CA TYR A 18 19.68 7.32 -2.65
C TYR A 18 20.95 7.73 -3.41
N LEU A 19 22.05 7.99 -2.69
CA LEU A 19 23.34 8.30 -3.30
C LEU A 19 23.81 7.17 -4.23
N ARG A 20 23.66 5.90 -3.82
CA ARG A 20 24.00 4.74 -4.65
C ARG A 20 23.16 4.72 -5.93
N ALA A 21 21.84 4.79 -5.81
CA ALA A 21 20.94 4.77 -6.97
C ALA A 21 21.24 5.89 -7.97
N LEU A 22 21.52 7.09 -7.45
CA LEU A 22 21.92 8.26 -8.25
C LEU A 22 23.25 8.03 -8.97
N THR A 23 24.29 7.60 -8.27
CA THR A 23 25.61 7.41 -8.88
C THR A 23 25.62 6.26 -9.89
N ASP A 24 24.86 5.20 -9.63
CA ASP A 24 24.70 4.06 -10.56
C ASP A 24 23.88 4.47 -11.80
N MET A 25 22.95 5.44 -11.66
CA MET A 25 22.25 6.02 -12.81
C MET A 25 23.22 6.85 -13.67
N ALA A 26 24.13 7.58 -13.01
CA ALA A 26 25.06 8.49 -13.65
C ALA A 26 26.13 7.79 -14.53
N ASP A 27 26.33 6.48 -14.34
CA ASP A 27 27.14 5.65 -15.24
C ASP A 27 26.50 5.52 -16.64
N ARG A 28 25.16 5.54 -16.72
CA ARG A 28 24.40 5.35 -17.96
C ARG A 28 23.81 6.63 -18.51
N ARG A 29 23.63 7.65 -17.66
CA ARG A 29 23.12 8.97 -18.04
C ARG A 29 24.07 10.07 -17.64
N ALA A 30 24.26 11.05 -18.50
CA ALA A 30 25.05 12.22 -18.18
C ALA A 30 24.40 13.01 -17.03
N VAL A 31 25.04 12.95 -15.85
CA VAL A 31 24.74 13.77 -14.67
C VAL A 31 25.93 14.68 -14.42
N VAL A 32 25.68 15.98 -14.31
CA VAL A 32 26.73 17.00 -14.16
C VAL A 32 26.41 17.94 -13.01
N THR A 33 27.44 18.37 -12.29
CA THR A 33 27.30 19.38 -11.24
C THR A 33 27.07 20.77 -11.82
N GLN A 34 25.94 21.41 -11.49
CA GLN A 34 25.70 22.82 -11.84
C GLN A 34 26.44 23.79 -10.91
N ASP A 35 26.73 23.34 -9.68
CA ASP A 35 27.55 24.04 -8.68
C ASP A 35 28.43 23.05 -7.93
N ALA A 36 29.48 23.53 -7.27
CA ALA A 36 30.34 22.67 -6.47
C ALA A 36 29.59 22.08 -5.26
N ILE A 37 29.88 20.82 -4.94
CA ILE A 37 29.29 20.09 -3.81
C ILE A 37 30.22 20.21 -2.60
N TYR A 38 29.68 20.57 -1.44
CA TYR A 38 30.41 20.78 -0.20
C TYR A 38 29.88 19.91 0.94
N THR A 39 30.76 19.57 1.88
CA THR A 39 30.35 19.06 3.19
C THR A 39 29.69 20.16 4.02
N ASP A 40 28.95 19.79 5.06
CA ASP A 40 28.38 20.73 6.03
C ASP A 40 29.43 21.60 6.75
N ASN A 41 30.66 21.10 6.86
CA ASN A 41 31.82 21.84 7.37
C ASN A 41 32.59 22.64 6.29
N GLY A 42 32.07 22.75 5.07
CA GLY A 42 32.62 23.61 4.01
C GLY A 42 33.75 23.00 3.16
N ILE A 43 34.03 21.70 3.28
CA ILE A 43 35.04 21.02 2.45
C ILE A 43 34.44 20.72 1.07
N LYS A 44 35.12 21.13 -0.01
CA LYS A 44 34.67 20.84 -1.39
C LYS A 44 34.90 19.36 -1.73
N LEU A 45 33.84 18.66 -2.11
CA LEU A 45 33.89 17.27 -2.55
C LEU A 45 33.92 17.15 -4.07
N VAL A 46 33.12 17.93 -4.78
CA VAL A 46 33.03 17.85 -6.25
C VAL A 46 33.03 19.25 -6.81
N GLU A 47 33.79 19.48 -7.89
CA GLU A 47 33.84 20.78 -8.56
C GLU A 47 32.62 20.98 -9.45
N LYS A 48 32.33 22.25 -9.80
CA LYS A 48 31.30 22.60 -10.78
C LYS A 48 31.68 22.09 -12.17
N GLY A 49 30.70 21.58 -12.92
CA GLY A 49 30.90 21.01 -14.25
C GLY A 49 31.46 19.58 -14.27
N ALA A 50 31.67 18.98 -13.09
CA ALA A 50 32.13 17.61 -12.99
C ALA A 50 31.01 16.62 -13.33
N ARG A 51 31.36 15.55 -14.05
CA ARG A 51 30.47 14.42 -14.29
C ARG A 51 30.38 13.56 -13.01
N ILE A 52 29.16 13.15 -12.66
CA ILE A 52 28.92 12.17 -11.60
C ILE A 52 28.94 10.76 -12.18
N ASP A 53 29.46 9.81 -11.42
CA ASP A 53 29.51 8.37 -11.73
C ASP A 53 29.58 7.55 -10.42
N SER A 54 29.51 6.22 -10.53
CA SER A 54 29.57 5.28 -9.39
C SER A 54 30.87 5.36 -8.58
N ARG A 55 31.96 5.87 -9.16
CA ARG A 55 33.26 5.97 -8.49
C ARG A 55 33.29 7.09 -7.44
N LEU A 56 32.41 8.08 -7.57
CA LEU A 56 32.25 9.15 -6.58
C LEU A 56 31.43 8.73 -5.35
N TYR A 57 30.77 7.56 -5.38
CA TYR A 57 29.91 7.13 -4.28
C TYR A 57 30.61 7.13 -2.93
N ASP A 58 31.77 6.47 -2.81
CA ASP A 58 32.46 6.32 -1.53
C ASP A 58 32.85 7.68 -0.94
N ARG A 59 33.23 8.62 -1.82
CA ARG A 59 33.52 10.00 -1.43
C ARG A 59 32.27 10.72 -0.93
N LEU A 60 31.13 10.56 -1.59
CA LEU A 60 29.90 11.25 -1.23
C LEU A 60 29.30 10.72 0.08
N VAL A 61 29.26 9.39 0.24
CA VAL A 61 28.60 8.75 1.40
C VAL A 61 29.36 8.92 2.72
N GLN A 62 30.68 9.09 2.66
CA GLN A 62 31.54 9.29 3.84
C GLN A 62 31.38 10.67 4.48
N HIS A 63 30.68 11.59 3.83
CA HIS A 63 30.56 12.96 4.27
C HIS A 63 29.10 13.40 4.36
N LYS A 64 28.78 14.18 5.39
CA LYS A 64 27.50 14.89 5.45
C LYS A 64 27.55 16.09 4.52
N LEU A 65 26.68 16.09 3.52
CA LEU A 65 26.57 17.19 2.55
C LEU A 65 25.91 18.41 3.19
N ARG A 66 26.30 19.60 2.74
CA ARG A 66 25.72 20.88 3.21
C ARG A 66 24.26 21.01 2.80
N ASP A 67 23.97 20.64 1.57
CA ASP A 67 22.67 20.71 0.92
C ASP A 67 22.37 19.34 0.27
N PRO A 68 21.10 18.96 0.07
CA PRO A 68 20.75 17.77 -0.71
C PRO A 68 21.42 17.78 -2.10
N ILE A 69 21.99 16.63 -2.48
CA ILE A 69 22.86 16.52 -3.66
C ILE A 69 22.17 16.93 -4.95
N ASP A 70 20.87 16.66 -5.08
CA ASP A 70 20.04 16.97 -6.24
C ASP A 70 19.84 18.48 -6.48
N ARG A 71 20.09 19.33 -5.49
CA ARG A 71 20.16 20.80 -5.70
C ARG A 71 21.37 21.23 -6.50
N HIS A 72 22.39 20.38 -6.60
CA HIS A 72 23.64 20.67 -7.29
C HIS A 72 23.78 19.96 -8.64
N LEU A 73 22.78 19.18 -9.06
CA LEU A 73 22.91 18.29 -10.21
C LEU A 73 21.90 18.61 -11.30
N THR A 74 22.35 18.43 -12.55
CA THR A 74 21.50 18.32 -13.72
C THR A 74 21.69 16.95 -14.35
N VAL A 75 20.66 16.46 -15.02
CA VAL A 75 20.68 15.15 -15.69
C VAL A 75 20.09 15.28 -17.09
N GLU A 76 20.68 14.60 -18.06
CA GLU A 76 20.12 14.51 -19.41
C GLU A 76 18.78 13.75 -19.41
N ASN A 77 17.84 14.21 -20.23
CA ASN A 77 16.50 13.59 -20.34
C ASN A 77 15.81 13.42 -18.97
N ALA A 78 15.94 14.44 -18.12
CA ALA A 78 15.22 14.54 -16.86
C ALA A 78 13.71 14.36 -17.11
N VAL A 79 13.02 13.72 -16.16
CA VAL A 79 11.56 13.61 -16.18
C VAL A 79 10.97 15.01 -16.15
N ASP A 80 10.18 15.33 -17.16
CA ASP A 80 9.40 16.55 -17.28
C ASP A 80 7.90 16.24 -17.43
N VAL A 81 7.07 17.28 -17.49
CA VAL A 81 5.60 17.12 -17.63
C VAL A 81 5.22 16.37 -18.91
N PRO A 82 5.77 16.69 -20.10
CA PRO A 82 5.56 15.89 -21.31
C PRO A 82 5.89 14.40 -21.13
N ALA A 83 7.01 14.06 -20.51
CA ALA A 83 7.42 12.68 -20.25
C ALA A 83 6.45 11.95 -19.31
N LEU A 84 5.97 12.62 -18.24
CA LEU A 84 4.95 12.07 -17.34
C LEU A 84 3.63 11.80 -18.05
N ILE A 85 3.20 12.72 -18.92
CA ILE A 85 1.96 12.54 -19.71
C ILE A 85 2.12 11.40 -20.72
N ALA A 86 3.28 11.28 -21.37
CA ALA A 86 3.56 10.20 -22.30
C ALA A 86 3.53 8.84 -21.58
N ALA A 87 4.27 8.69 -20.48
CA ALA A 87 4.26 7.48 -19.67
C ALA A 87 2.84 7.14 -19.16
N GLY A 88 2.09 8.14 -18.70
CA GLY A 88 0.70 7.93 -18.28
C GLY A 88 -0.23 7.45 -19.39
N ARG A 89 -0.01 7.88 -20.64
CA ARG A 89 -0.77 7.38 -21.81
C ARG A 89 -0.40 5.93 -22.12
N ASP A 90 0.88 5.62 -22.11
CA ASP A 90 1.38 4.26 -22.33
C ASP A 90 0.75 3.29 -21.32
N LEU A 91 0.65 3.69 -20.04
CA LEU A 91 -0.04 2.89 -19.01
C LEU A 91 -1.54 2.71 -19.26
N VAL A 92 -2.23 3.72 -19.81
CA VAL A 92 -3.65 3.59 -20.20
C VAL A 92 -3.84 2.62 -21.37
N GLU A 93 -2.86 2.51 -22.25
CA GLU A 93 -2.89 1.59 -23.38
C GLU A 93 -2.52 0.16 -22.98
N GLN A 94 -1.63 0.00 -22.01
CA GLN A 94 -1.04 -1.29 -21.66
C GLN A 94 -1.73 -1.98 -20.46
N ASN A 95 -2.31 -1.22 -19.53
CA ASN A 95 -2.78 -1.76 -18.25
C ASN A 95 -4.30 -1.62 -18.07
N ALA A 96 -4.93 -2.68 -17.56
CA ALA A 96 -6.39 -2.77 -17.39
C ALA A 96 -6.97 -1.68 -16.48
N LEU A 97 -6.33 -1.42 -15.32
CA LEU A 97 -6.83 -0.45 -14.35
C LEU A 97 -6.89 0.98 -14.92
N PRO A 98 -5.79 1.59 -15.41
CA PRO A 98 -5.86 2.93 -16.01
C PRO A 98 -6.83 3.01 -17.20
N GLN A 99 -6.94 1.95 -18.01
CA GLN A 99 -7.90 1.87 -19.11
C GLN A 99 -9.35 1.92 -18.61
N MET A 100 -9.68 1.13 -17.59
CA MET A 100 -11.01 1.09 -16.95
C MET A 100 -11.38 2.46 -16.37
N LEU A 101 -10.45 3.12 -15.67
CA LEU A 101 -10.69 4.47 -15.13
C LEU A 101 -10.92 5.50 -16.23
N ALA A 102 -10.15 5.44 -17.32
CA ALA A 102 -10.29 6.33 -18.47
C ALA A 102 -11.64 6.17 -19.16
N GLN A 103 -12.10 4.92 -19.37
CA GLN A 103 -13.41 4.61 -19.92
C GLN A 103 -14.54 5.15 -19.03
N ALA A 104 -14.44 4.96 -17.71
CA ALA A 104 -15.42 5.45 -16.74
C ALA A 104 -15.52 6.99 -16.65
N LEU A 105 -14.49 7.72 -17.08
CA LEU A 105 -14.49 9.18 -17.21
C LEU A 105 -14.80 9.67 -18.63
N GLY A 106 -14.87 8.75 -19.60
CA GLY A 106 -15.03 9.02 -21.03
C GLY A 106 -13.77 9.59 -21.71
N SER A 107 -12.64 9.71 -21.01
CA SER A 107 -11.39 10.23 -21.58
C SER A 107 -10.18 10.00 -20.68
N ALA A 108 -9.13 9.39 -21.23
CA ALA A 108 -7.82 9.28 -20.58
C ALA A 108 -7.17 10.64 -20.31
N ALA A 109 -7.47 11.66 -21.13
CA ALA A 109 -6.88 12.98 -21.00
C ALA A 109 -7.26 13.66 -19.67
N ARG A 110 -8.40 13.29 -19.07
CA ARG A 110 -8.87 13.83 -17.78
C ARG A 110 -8.08 13.29 -16.60
N LEU A 111 -7.60 12.05 -16.67
CA LEU A 111 -6.72 11.46 -15.64
C LEU A 111 -5.36 12.19 -15.58
N LEU A 112 -4.87 12.62 -16.74
CA LEU A 112 -3.54 13.23 -16.88
C LEU A 112 -3.58 14.76 -16.93
N ALA A 113 -4.77 15.37 -17.01
CA ALA A 113 -4.94 16.82 -17.09
C ALA A 113 -4.24 17.60 -15.97
N PRO A 114 -4.30 17.16 -14.69
CA PRO A 114 -3.66 17.87 -13.59
C PRO A 114 -2.14 18.03 -13.72
N LEU A 115 -1.44 17.10 -14.40
CA LEU A 115 0.01 17.17 -14.60
C LEU A 115 0.46 18.45 -15.31
N ARG A 116 -0.38 19.01 -16.19
CA ARG A 116 -0.06 20.23 -16.96
C ARG A 116 0.13 21.47 -16.10
N SER A 117 -0.45 21.49 -14.91
CA SER A 117 -0.40 22.62 -13.97
C SER A 117 0.34 22.27 -12.68
N MET A 118 0.89 21.07 -12.57
CA MET A 118 1.61 20.61 -11.40
C MET A 118 3.00 21.26 -11.36
N PRO A 119 3.39 21.89 -10.23
CA PRO A 119 4.76 22.39 -10.08
C PRO A 119 5.73 21.20 -10.05
N LEU A 120 6.78 21.26 -10.87
CA LEU A 120 7.81 20.22 -10.96
C LEU A 120 9.20 20.86 -10.90
N PRO A 121 9.67 21.25 -9.70
CA PRO A 121 10.99 21.87 -9.55
C PRO A 121 12.11 20.87 -9.85
N ALA A 122 13.28 21.38 -10.26
CA ALA A 122 14.40 20.55 -10.73
C ALA A 122 14.81 19.41 -9.78
N PRO A 123 14.89 19.60 -8.44
CA PRO A 123 15.19 18.49 -7.53
C PRO A 123 14.14 17.37 -7.55
N ILE A 124 12.85 17.70 -7.67
CA ILE A 124 11.78 16.70 -7.77
C ILE A 124 11.84 15.98 -9.11
N ALA A 125 12.03 16.72 -10.22
CA ALA A 125 12.25 16.13 -11.53
C ALA A 125 13.45 15.18 -11.53
N PHE A 126 14.54 15.56 -10.86
CA PHE A 126 15.73 14.73 -10.72
C PHE A 126 15.42 13.43 -9.96
N LYS A 127 14.72 13.50 -8.82
CA LYS A 127 14.32 12.30 -8.06
C LYS A 127 13.39 11.39 -8.85
N LEU A 128 12.41 11.95 -9.57
CA LEU A 128 11.56 11.17 -10.49
C LEU A 128 12.39 10.51 -11.60
N THR A 129 13.45 11.17 -12.07
CA THR A 129 14.40 10.59 -13.05
C THR A 129 15.15 9.42 -12.43
N VAL A 130 15.72 9.57 -11.24
CA VAL A 130 16.38 8.46 -10.52
C VAL A 130 15.41 7.29 -10.34
N MET A 131 14.16 7.57 -9.95
CA MET A 131 13.11 6.57 -9.79
C MET A 131 12.82 5.84 -11.11
N ARG A 132 12.58 6.56 -12.22
CA ARG A 132 12.35 5.98 -13.54
C ARG A 132 13.48 5.04 -13.99
N GLU A 133 14.74 5.42 -13.74
CA GLU A 133 15.90 4.66 -14.23
C GLU A 133 16.34 3.50 -13.34
N GLN A 134 16.09 3.59 -12.03
CA GLN A 134 16.59 2.62 -11.05
C GLN A 134 15.47 1.78 -10.41
N ARG A 135 14.23 2.25 -10.47
CA ARG A 135 13.04 1.66 -9.87
C ARG A 135 11.82 1.87 -10.79
N PRO A 136 11.85 1.36 -12.05
CA PRO A 136 10.77 1.59 -13.01
C PRO A 136 9.39 1.17 -12.48
N ASP A 137 9.31 0.04 -11.77
CA ASP A 137 8.05 -0.43 -11.15
C ASP A 137 7.48 0.58 -10.14
N LEU A 138 8.34 1.23 -9.35
CA LEU A 138 7.92 2.27 -8.40
C LEU A 138 7.45 3.54 -9.12
N PHE A 139 8.10 3.89 -10.24
CA PHE A 139 7.70 5.02 -11.08
C PHE A 139 6.34 4.78 -11.73
N GLU A 140 6.12 3.57 -12.26
CA GLU A 140 4.84 3.13 -12.81
C GLU A 140 3.73 3.12 -11.75
N HIS A 141 4.00 2.52 -10.58
CA HIS A 141 3.10 2.53 -9.43
C HIS A 141 2.66 3.96 -9.08
N SER A 142 3.62 4.90 -8.98
CA SER A 142 3.34 6.31 -8.68
C SER A 142 2.41 6.97 -9.71
N LEU A 143 2.54 6.63 -11.00
CA LEU A 143 1.65 7.12 -12.05
C LEU A 143 0.26 6.47 -12.00
N GLN A 144 0.17 5.15 -11.77
CA GLN A 144 -1.10 4.44 -11.61
C GLN A 144 -1.86 4.96 -10.40
N MET A 145 -1.19 5.07 -9.26
CA MET A 145 -1.68 5.66 -8.02
C MET A 145 -2.21 7.09 -8.24
N MET A 146 -1.46 7.94 -8.96
CA MET A 146 -1.93 9.27 -9.35
C MET A 146 -3.22 9.22 -10.18
N MET A 147 -3.32 8.35 -11.18
CA MET A 147 -4.53 8.24 -12.01
C MET A 147 -5.74 7.77 -11.19
N VAL A 148 -5.57 6.81 -10.26
CA VAL A 148 -6.64 6.38 -9.36
C VAL A 148 -7.08 7.54 -8.44
N ALA A 149 -6.13 8.27 -7.86
CA ALA A 149 -6.43 9.40 -6.99
C ALA A 149 -7.20 10.50 -7.76
N VAL A 150 -6.76 10.87 -8.96
CA VAL A 150 -7.45 11.83 -9.82
C VAL A 150 -8.85 11.34 -10.19
N PHE A 151 -9.01 10.07 -10.55
CA PHE A 151 -10.32 9.47 -10.81
C PHE A 151 -11.27 9.63 -9.62
N LEU A 152 -10.82 9.25 -8.42
CA LEU A 152 -11.61 9.36 -7.19
C LEU A 152 -11.98 10.81 -6.88
N GLY A 153 -11.03 11.74 -7.05
CA GLY A 153 -11.26 13.17 -6.89
C GLY A 153 -12.36 13.69 -7.83
N LEU A 154 -12.26 13.38 -9.13
CA LEU A 154 -13.23 13.78 -10.13
C LEU A 154 -14.62 13.18 -9.88
N LYS A 155 -14.70 11.89 -9.51
CA LYS A 155 -15.98 11.23 -9.18
C LYS A 155 -16.61 11.76 -7.89
N SER A 156 -15.78 12.28 -6.98
CA SER A 156 -16.22 12.97 -5.76
C SER A 156 -16.61 14.44 -6.00
N GLY A 157 -16.59 14.91 -7.25
CA GLY A 157 -17.03 16.27 -7.63
C GLY A 157 -15.92 17.33 -7.65
N LEU A 158 -14.65 16.96 -7.50
CA LEU A 158 -13.54 17.92 -7.69
C LEU A 158 -13.40 18.30 -9.16
N GLY A 159 -13.02 19.55 -9.42
CA GLY A 159 -12.62 19.99 -10.76
C GLY A 159 -11.20 19.51 -11.11
N GLU A 160 -10.86 19.48 -12.40
CA GLU A 160 -9.52 19.07 -12.87
C GLU A 160 -8.39 19.94 -12.28
N ARG A 161 -8.67 21.24 -12.05
CA ARG A 161 -7.73 22.16 -11.40
C ARG A 161 -7.53 21.83 -9.92
N ASP A 162 -8.58 21.41 -9.23
CA ASP A 162 -8.50 21.03 -7.81
C ASP A 162 -7.75 19.71 -7.62
N CYS A 163 -7.74 18.86 -8.65
CA CYS A 163 -6.96 17.64 -8.68
C CYS A 163 -5.43 17.86 -8.85
N VAL A 164 -4.93 19.08 -9.08
CA VAL A 164 -3.47 19.33 -9.21
C VAL A 164 -2.72 18.96 -7.94
N SER A 165 -3.23 19.39 -6.78
CA SER A 165 -2.62 19.05 -5.48
C SER A 165 -2.72 17.56 -5.19
N LEU A 166 -3.83 16.93 -5.58
CA LEU A 166 -4.06 15.50 -5.43
C LEU A 166 -3.12 14.67 -6.30
N ALA A 167 -2.91 15.08 -7.55
CA ALA A 167 -1.98 14.45 -8.47
C ALA A 167 -0.53 14.57 -7.98
N ALA A 168 -0.13 15.74 -7.46
CA ALA A 168 1.19 15.92 -6.85
C ALA A 168 1.38 15.00 -5.63
N ALA A 169 0.39 14.93 -4.73
CA ALA A 169 0.45 14.08 -3.55
C ALA A 169 0.59 12.60 -3.95
N ALA A 170 -0.25 12.14 -4.88
CA ALA A 170 -0.26 10.74 -5.31
C ALA A 170 0.97 10.36 -6.16
N LEU A 171 1.49 11.25 -7.02
CA LEU A 171 2.71 10.96 -7.79
C LEU A 171 3.97 10.87 -6.91
N LEU A 172 3.98 11.57 -5.77
CA LEU A 172 5.16 11.71 -4.92
C LEU A 172 5.03 10.98 -3.58
N HIS A 173 3.97 10.20 -3.37
CA HIS A 173 3.66 9.56 -2.09
C HIS A 173 4.79 8.65 -1.61
N ASP A 174 5.41 7.91 -2.54
CA ASP A 174 6.46 6.92 -2.27
C ASP A 174 7.86 7.33 -2.73
N ALA A 175 8.07 8.62 -3.03
CA ALA A 175 9.40 9.11 -3.41
C ALA A 175 10.46 8.86 -2.31
N GLY A 176 10.05 8.74 -1.05
CA GLY A 176 10.87 8.36 0.09
C GLY A 176 11.43 6.93 0.03
N VAL A 177 10.85 6.02 -0.76
CA VAL A 177 11.36 4.65 -0.96
C VAL A 177 12.75 4.67 -1.62
N LEU A 178 13.07 5.70 -2.42
CA LEU A 178 14.42 5.91 -2.96
C LEU A 178 15.50 6.01 -1.89
N HIS A 179 15.12 6.37 -0.67
CA HIS A 179 16.04 6.52 0.45
C HIS A 179 16.14 5.26 1.32
N MET A 180 15.33 4.23 1.05
CA MET A 180 15.29 2.97 1.80
C MET A 180 16.26 1.92 1.23
N ASP A 181 16.60 0.93 2.06
CA ASP A 181 17.40 -0.21 1.63
C ASP A 181 16.69 -1.01 0.52
N PRO A 182 17.33 -1.24 -0.64
CA PRO A 182 16.74 -2.05 -1.71
C PRO A 182 16.25 -3.42 -1.26
N ALA A 183 16.85 -4.00 -0.21
CA ALA A 183 16.46 -5.29 0.35
C ALA A 183 15.01 -5.34 0.88
N TRP A 184 14.36 -4.19 1.11
CA TRP A 184 12.93 -4.12 1.50
C TRP A 184 11.98 -4.48 0.36
N MET A 185 12.43 -4.31 -0.89
CA MET A 185 11.63 -4.59 -2.08
C MET A 185 11.84 -6.01 -2.60
N ASP A 186 12.73 -6.79 -1.99
CA ASP A 186 12.99 -8.18 -2.38
C ASP A 186 11.81 -9.08 -1.94
N PRO A 187 11.08 -9.71 -2.88
CA PRO A 187 9.97 -10.61 -2.56
C PRO A 187 10.37 -11.84 -1.75
N LEU A 188 11.65 -12.24 -1.81
CA LEU A 188 12.21 -13.36 -1.06
C LEU A 188 12.59 -12.97 0.38
N ASN A 189 12.77 -11.67 0.65
CA ASN A 189 13.11 -11.17 1.95
C ASN A 189 11.84 -10.94 2.78
N LYS A 190 11.38 -11.97 3.49
CA LYS A 190 10.23 -11.86 4.40
C LYS A 190 10.60 -10.93 5.57
N VAL A 191 10.17 -9.68 5.46
CA VAL A 191 10.27 -8.67 6.51
C VAL A 191 9.54 -9.15 7.77
N THR A 192 10.28 -9.41 8.85
CA THR A 192 9.71 -9.86 10.14
C THR A 192 9.95 -8.86 11.27
N GLY A 193 8.96 -8.68 12.15
CA GLY A 193 9.14 -7.97 13.43
C GLY A 193 9.61 -6.51 13.33
N VAL A 194 10.72 -6.20 14.02
CA VAL A 194 11.30 -4.85 14.20
C VAL A 194 11.60 -4.14 12.88
N GLN A 195 11.91 -4.92 11.84
CA GLN A 195 12.16 -4.45 10.49
C GLN A 195 10.98 -3.61 9.92
N ARG A 196 9.74 -3.94 10.29
CA ARG A 196 8.55 -3.22 9.81
C ARG A 196 8.49 -1.75 10.22
N LYS A 197 9.25 -1.32 11.25
CA LYS A 197 9.40 0.10 11.63
C LYS A 197 10.03 0.95 10.52
N HIS A 198 10.84 0.35 9.65
CA HIS A 198 11.46 1.05 8.52
C HIS A 198 10.47 1.33 7.38
N LEU A 199 9.41 0.53 7.22
CA LEU A 199 8.33 0.83 6.26
C LEU A 199 7.60 2.13 6.61
N VAL A 200 7.58 2.51 7.89
CA VAL A 200 6.98 3.76 8.37
C VAL A 200 7.83 4.98 7.97
N ALA A 201 9.06 4.78 7.49
CA ALA A 201 9.96 5.87 7.15
C ALA A 201 9.62 6.54 5.81
N HIS A 202 9.17 5.80 4.78
CA HIS A 202 8.97 6.43 3.46
C HIS A 202 7.88 7.50 3.43
N PRO A 203 6.70 7.38 4.10
CA PRO A 203 5.71 8.45 4.08
C PRO A 203 6.25 9.72 4.75
N ILE A 204 7.08 9.54 5.79
CA ILE A 204 7.75 10.64 6.49
C ILE A 204 8.80 11.29 5.58
N THR A 205 9.65 10.50 4.95
CA THR A 205 10.69 10.99 4.03
C THR A 205 10.07 11.72 2.84
N SER A 206 9.04 11.15 2.18
CA SER A 206 8.31 11.80 1.10
C SER A 206 7.69 13.13 1.55
N MET A 207 7.04 13.16 2.71
CA MET A 207 6.47 14.38 3.30
C MET A 207 7.54 15.46 3.53
N LEU A 208 8.70 15.10 4.10
CA LEU A 208 9.81 16.03 4.32
C LEU A 208 10.42 16.54 3.02
N MET A 209 10.50 15.68 1.98
CA MET A 209 10.96 16.08 0.65
C MET A 209 10.02 17.11 0.02
N LEU A 210 8.69 16.92 0.12
CA LEU A 210 7.73 17.89 -0.37
C LEU A 210 7.79 19.21 0.41
N ARG A 211 7.99 19.14 1.73
CA ARG A 211 8.17 20.31 2.58
C ARG A 211 9.39 21.12 2.17
N ASP A 212 10.52 20.46 1.96
CA ASP A 212 11.77 21.09 1.56
C ASP A 212 11.69 21.72 0.15
N ALA A 213 10.95 21.09 -0.76
CA ALA A 213 10.73 21.64 -2.10
C ALA A 213 10.01 23.00 -2.06
N GLY A 214 9.23 23.30 -1.02
CA GLY A 214 8.63 24.62 -0.76
C GLY A 214 7.58 25.10 -1.76
N VAL A 215 7.23 24.30 -2.77
CA VAL A 215 6.27 24.65 -3.84
C VAL A 215 4.89 23.98 -3.67
N TYR A 216 4.78 22.99 -2.79
CA TYR A 216 3.55 22.24 -2.56
C TYR A 216 2.81 22.76 -1.33
N ALA A 217 1.48 22.82 -1.39
CA ALA A 217 0.67 23.27 -0.28
C ALA A 217 0.68 22.25 0.88
N ARG A 218 0.52 22.74 2.11
CA ARG A 218 0.49 21.90 3.34
C ARG A 218 -0.43 20.66 3.26
N PRO A 219 -1.63 20.72 2.65
CA PRO A 219 -2.46 19.53 2.50
C PRO A 219 -1.83 18.40 1.69
N VAL A 220 -0.95 18.71 0.73
CA VAL A 220 -0.26 17.71 -0.13
C VAL A 220 0.67 16.85 0.71
N GLU A 221 1.55 17.50 1.49
CA GLU A 221 2.50 16.79 2.34
C GLU A 221 1.82 16.02 3.50
N ILE A 222 0.67 16.51 3.99
CA ILE A 222 -0.15 15.77 4.96
C ILE A 222 -0.77 14.53 4.31
N ALA A 223 -1.32 14.63 3.11
CA ALA A 223 -1.89 13.49 2.41
C ALA A 223 -0.84 12.42 2.10
N VAL A 224 0.36 12.83 1.71
CA VAL A 224 1.51 11.93 1.55
C VAL A 224 1.90 11.26 2.86
N LEU A 225 1.80 11.93 4.01
CA LEU A 225 2.02 11.25 5.28
C LEU A 225 0.91 10.24 5.61
N GLU A 226 -0.31 10.45 5.10
CA GLU A 226 -1.52 9.71 5.46
C GLU A 226 -1.87 8.54 4.53
N HIS A 227 -1.17 8.33 3.42
CA HIS A 227 -1.58 7.37 2.39
C HIS A 227 -1.59 5.90 2.85
N HIS A 228 -0.98 5.58 4.00
CA HIS A 228 -1.06 4.26 4.63
C HIS A 228 -1.92 4.24 5.92
N GLU A 229 -2.58 5.33 6.24
CA GLU A 229 -3.58 5.36 7.31
C GLU A 229 -4.79 4.49 6.94
N ARG A 230 -5.58 4.11 7.95
CA ARG A 230 -6.80 3.32 7.76
C ARG A 230 -7.91 3.88 8.61
N MET A 231 -9.14 3.81 8.10
CA MET A 231 -10.30 4.42 8.76
C MET A 231 -10.59 3.85 10.16
N ASP A 232 -10.14 2.63 10.46
CA ASP A 232 -10.26 1.96 11.76
C ASP A 232 -9.07 2.24 12.72
N GLY A 233 -8.13 3.11 12.34
CA GLY A 233 -6.94 3.43 13.13
C GLY A 233 -5.82 2.38 13.05
N SER A 234 -5.96 1.32 12.23
CA SER A 234 -4.93 0.29 12.11
C SER A 234 -3.76 0.67 11.19
N GLY A 235 -3.79 1.86 10.61
CA GLY A 235 -2.80 2.34 9.65
C GLY A 235 -1.55 2.92 10.30
N TYR A 236 -0.69 3.52 9.48
CA TYR A 236 0.57 4.17 9.89
C TYR A 236 0.85 5.38 8.98
N PRO A 237 1.72 6.33 9.38
CA PRO A 237 2.61 6.35 10.54
C PRO A 237 1.98 6.80 11.86
N ARG A 238 0.83 7.48 11.82
CA ARG A 238 0.21 8.10 13.01
C ARG A 238 -0.88 7.25 13.62
N GLY A 239 -1.48 6.32 12.87
CA GLY A 239 -2.56 5.46 13.36
C GLY A 239 -3.83 6.26 13.65
N LEU A 240 -4.16 7.18 12.74
CA LEU A 240 -5.26 8.11 12.92
C LEU A 240 -6.62 7.39 12.83
N PRO A 241 -7.59 7.72 13.71
CA PRO A 241 -8.96 7.30 13.49
C PRO A 241 -9.50 7.98 12.23
N GLY A 242 -10.39 7.33 11.50
CA GLY A 242 -10.81 7.79 10.17
C GLY A 242 -11.32 9.23 10.09
N ALA A 243 -11.92 9.76 11.17
CA ALA A 243 -12.37 11.15 11.24
C ALA A 243 -11.23 12.17 11.17
N ASP A 244 -10.04 11.81 11.65
CA ASP A 244 -8.85 12.67 11.73
C ASP A 244 -7.96 12.59 10.49
N ILE A 245 -8.17 11.59 9.62
CA ILE A 245 -7.50 11.50 8.32
C ILE A 245 -8.07 12.60 7.41
N SER A 246 -7.20 13.39 6.78
CA SER A 246 -7.58 14.46 5.87
C SER A 246 -8.38 13.93 4.66
N PRO A 247 -9.25 14.74 4.04
CA PRO A 247 -9.98 14.30 2.84
C PRO A 247 -9.08 13.80 1.71
N MET A 248 -7.92 14.44 1.49
CA MET A 248 -6.95 14.03 0.49
C MET A 248 -6.22 12.73 0.90
N GLY A 249 -5.87 12.58 2.18
CA GLY A 249 -5.31 11.33 2.70
C GLY A 249 -6.26 10.14 2.58
N ARG A 250 -7.57 10.37 2.76
CA ARG A 250 -8.61 9.35 2.52
C ARG A 250 -8.71 8.92 1.05
N ILE A 251 -8.47 9.85 0.12
CA ILE A 251 -8.38 9.50 -1.31
C ILE A 251 -7.11 8.68 -1.57
N LEU A 252 -5.96 9.13 -1.09
CA LEU A 252 -4.68 8.44 -1.29
C LEU A 252 -4.71 7.02 -0.70
N LEU A 253 -5.21 6.81 0.52
CA LEU A 253 -5.20 5.47 1.12
C LEU A 253 -6.05 4.45 0.36
N LEU A 254 -7.12 4.88 -0.32
CA LEU A 254 -7.89 3.98 -1.18
C LEU A 254 -7.18 3.79 -2.52
N ALA A 255 -6.68 4.88 -3.10
CA ALA A 255 -5.98 4.83 -4.37
C ALA A 255 -4.75 3.90 -4.33
N GLU A 256 -4.00 3.94 -3.22
CA GLU A 256 -2.85 3.09 -2.93
C GLU A 256 -3.21 1.61 -3.04
N VAL A 257 -4.27 1.23 -2.33
CA VAL A 257 -4.72 -0.15 -2.28
C VAL A 257 -5.27 -0.62 -3.63
N VAL A 258 -5.93 0.24 -4.38
CA VAL A 258 -6.44 -0.09 -5.72
C VAL A 258 -5.28 -0.32 -6.70
N ALA A 259 -4.30 0.60 -6.75
CA ALA A 259 -3.13 0.48 -7.63
C ALA A 259 -2.30 -0.77 -7.30
N ALA A 260 -1.88 -0.91 -6.02
CA ALA A 260 -1.07 -2.03 -5.56
C ALA A 260 -1.74 -3.39 -5.78
N PHE A 261 -3.08 -3.48 -5.75
CA PHE A 261 -3.79 -4.73 -6.02
C PHE A 261 -3.65 -5.18 -7.48
N TYR A 262 -3.77 -4.25 -8.44
CA TYR A 262 -3.64 -4.58 -9.87
C TYR A 262 -2.19 -4.86 -10.28
N GLU A 263 -1.20 -4.30 -9.57
CA GLU A 263 0.21 -4.61 -9.78
C GLU A 263 0.60 -5.97 -9.20
N LYS A 264 0.07 -6.29 -8.01
CA LYS A 264 0.42 -7.52 -7.29
C LYS A 264 -0.26 -8.77 -7.85
N TYR A 265 -1.51 -8.65 -8.32
CA TYR A 265 -2.32 -9.77 -8.74
C TYR A 265 -2.60 -9.71 -10.24
N THR A 266 -1.97 -10.62 -10.99
CA THR A 266 -2.23 -10.76 -12.44
C THR A 266 -3.47 -11.61 -12.73
N ASP A 267 -3.86 -12.48 -11.80
CA ASP A 267 -5.04 -13.34 -11.90
C ASP A 267 -6.22 -12.74 -11.13
N MET A 268 -7.25 -12.31 -11.87
CA MET A 268 -8.51 -11.76 -11.33
C MET A 268 -8.32 -10.59 -10.33
N PRO A 269 -7.55 -9.54 -10.66
CA PRO A 269 -7.31 -8.41 -9.75
C PRO A 269 -8.60 -7.71 -9.33
N ALA A 270 -9.53 -7.49 -10.26
CA ALA A 270 -10.79 -6.80 -9.99
C ALA A 270 -11.65 -7.53 -8.97
N GLN A 271 -11.77 -8.86 -9.13
CA GLN A 271 -12.52 -9.74 -8.24
C GLN A 271 -11.88 -9.72 -6.83
N ARG A 272 -10.56 -9.89 -6.75
CA ARG A 272 -9.79 -9.90 -5.49
C ARG A 272 -9.93 -8.58 -4.74
N LEU A 273 -9.78 -7.47 -5.46
CA LEU A 273 -9.93 -6.13 -4.90
C LEU A 273 -11.36 -5.89 -4.41
N SER A 274 -12.38 -6.25 -5.21
CA SER A 274 -13.80 -6.14 -4.85
C SER A 274 -14.11 -6.88 -3.54
N LEU A 275 -13.64 -8.11 -3.42
CA LEU A 275 -13.81 -8.90 -2.21
C LEU A 275 -13.07 -8.29 -1.01
N MET A 276 -11.80 -7.91 -1.19
CA MET A 276 -11.01 -7.33 -0.11
C MET A 276 -11.65 -6.03 0.41
N LEU A 277 -12.16 -5.16 -0.47
CA LEU A 277 -12.86 -3.94 -0.09
C LEU A 277 -14.15 -4.23 0.70
N ARG A 278 -14.93 -5.26 0.30
CA ARG A 278 -16.15 -5.69 1.02
C ARG A 278 -15.83 -6.24 2.41
N LEU A 279 -14.86 -7.15 2.52
CA LEU A 279 -14.47 -7.78 3.78
C LEU A 279 -13.78 -6.81 4.75
N ASN A 280 -13.15 -5.76 4.22
CA ASN A 280 -12.44 -4.74 5.00
C ASN A 280 -13.13 -3.37 4.97
N HIS A 281 -14.46 -3.32 4.82
CA HIS A 281 -15.22 -2.08 4.62
C HIS A 281 -14.97 -1.01 5.71
N ARG A 282 -14.60 -1.40 6.93
CA ARG A 282 -14.25 -0.47 8.03
C ARG A 282 -12.92 0.24 7.86
N LYS A 283 -12.02 -0.30 7.04
CA LYS A 283 -10.67 0.26 6.81
C LYS A 283 -10.64 1.35 5.75
N PHE A 284 -11.69 1.45 4.94
CA PHE A 284 -11.73 2.31 3.75
C PHE A 284 -12.93 3.27 3.76
N PRO A 285 -12.82 4.45 3.14
CA PRO A 285 -13.94 5.40 3.09
C PRO A 285 -15.05 4.90 2.17
N ALA A 286 -16.22 4.56 2.74
CA ALA A 286 -17.34 3.96 2.01
C ALA A 286 -17.79 4.78 0.79
N ALA A 287 -17.81 6.11 0.90
CA ALA A 287 -18.19 7.00 -0.20
C ALA A 287 -17.22 6.89 -1.40
N LEU A 288 -15.92 6.72 -1.14
CA LEU A 288 -14.92 6.55 -2.21
C LEU A 288 -14.96 5.13 -2.78
N VAL A 289 -15.14 4.11 -1.93
CA VAL A 289 -15.30 2.72 -2.36
C VAL A 289 -16.49 2.56 -3.30
N ALA A 290 -17.57 3.31 -3.08
CA ALA A 290 -18.75 3.32 -3.96
C ALA A 290 -18.47 3.80 -5.40
N HIS A 291 -17.36 4.54 -5.63
CA HIS A 291 -16.93 4.92 -6.98
C HIS A 291 -16.12 3.83 -7.69
N VAL A 292 -15.52 2.91 -6.94
CA VAL A 292 -14.63 1.87 -7.48
C VAL A 292 -15.37 0.55 -7.68
N LEU A 293 -16.19 0.13 -6.72
CA LEU A 293 -16.88 -1.18 -6.75
C LEU A 293 -17.66 -1.44 -8.06
N PRO A 294 -18.43 -0.48 -8.63
CA PRO A 294 -19.13 -0.72 -9.89
C PRO A 294 -18.19 -1.04 -11.05
N LEU A 295 -17.02 -0.39 -11.11
CA LEU A 295 -16.03 -0.65 -12.16
C LEU A 295 -15.46 -2.06 -12.06
N LEU A 296 -15.16 -2.49 -10.82
CA LEU A 296 -14.65 -3.84 -10.58
C LEU A 296 -15.70 -4.88 -10.99
N GLN A 297 -16.97 -4.68 -10.63
CA GLN A 297 -18.06 -5.60 -10.98
C GLN A 297 -18.28 -5.74 -12.49
N GLU A 298 -18.14 -4.65 -13.25
CA GLU A 298 -18.22 -4.70 -14.71
C GLU A 298 -17.07 -5.53 -15.32
N GLU A 299 -15.85 -5.38 -14.80
CA GLU A 299 -14.69 -6.19 -15.21
C GLU A 299 -14.87 -7.66 -14.81
N VAL A 300 -15.34 -7.92 -13.59
CA VAL A 300 -15.68 -9.27 -13.12
C VAL A 300 -16.69 -9.94 -14.05
N ALA A 301 -17.78 -9.24 -14.39
CA ALA A 301 -18.82 -9.79 -15.26
C ALA A 301 -18.30 -10.11 -16.67
N ARG A 302 -17.33 -9.34 -17.19
CA ARG A 302 -16.67 -9.62 -18.47
C ARG A 302 -15.77 -10.85 -18.39
N ASP A 303 -14.99 -10.99 -17.32
CA ASP A 303 -14.02 -12.09 -17.16
C ASP A 303 -14.65 -13.42 -16.73
N SER A 304 -15.70 -13.38 -15.90
CA SER A 304 -16.43 -14.57 -15.44
C SER A 304 -17.12 -15.34 -16.57
N ALA A 305 -17.31 -14.71 -17.74
CA ALA A 305 -17.80 -15.38 -18.94
C ALA A 305 -16.76 -16.34 -19.58
N LEU A 306 -15.50 -16.32 -19.13
CA LEU A 306 -14.37 -16.95 -19.83
C LEU A 306 -13.60 -18.02 -19.03
N MET A 307 -13.97 -18.40 -17.80
CA MET A 307 -13.19 -19.39 -17.03
C MET A 307 -13.98 -20.55 -16.42
N PRO A 308 -13.41 -21.79 -16.47
CA PRO A 308 -13.85 -22.91 -15.67
C PRO A 308 -13.34 -22.77 -14.23
N LEU A 309 -14.23 -23.02 -13.29
CA LEU A 309 -13.99 -22.91 -11.88
C LEU A 309 -13.01 -23.94 -11.33
N GLY A 310 -12.09 -23.48 -10.47
CA GLY A 310 -11.15 -24.32 -9.76
C GLY A 310 -11.84 -25.27 -8.78
N ASN A 311 -11.47 -26.54 -8.86
CA ASN A 311 -12.00 -27.67 -8.06
C ASN A 311 -11.79 -27.56 -6.53
N ASP A 312 -11.23 -26.46 -6.01
CA ASP A 312 -10.81 -26.32 -4.60
C ASP A 312 -11.72 -25.42 -3.73
N ALA A 313 -12.77 -24.81 -4.29
CA ALA A 313 -13.69 -23.94 -3.55
C ALA A 313 -14.31 -24.67 -2.34
N THR A 314 -14.74 -25.92 -2.55
CA THR A 314 -15.33 -26.78 -1.51
C THR A 314 -14.36 -27.01 -0.38
N ARG A 315 -13.12 -27.41 -0.71
CA ARG A 315 -12.07 -27.65 0.28
C ARG A 315 -11.77 -26.40 1.11
N GLN A 316 -11.71 -25.24 0.47
CA GLN A 316 -11.42 -23.97 1.17
C GLN A 316 -12.53 -23.58 2.13
N ILE A 317 -13.78 -23.79 1.71
CA ILE A 317 -14.97 -23.54 2.51
C ILE A 317 -15.04 -24.50 3.69
N ASP A 318 -14.79 -25.79 3.46
CA ASP A 318 -14.77 -26.82 4.51
C ASP A 318 -13.70 -26.49 5.57
N LEU A 319 -12.50 -26.11 5.14
CA LEU A 319 -11.42 -25.70 6.04
C LEU A 319 -11.80 -24.49 6.90
N LEU A 320 -12.49 -23.49 6.34
CA LEU A 320 -12.98 -22.34 7.12
C LEU A 320 -14.02 -22.76 8.14
N ALA A 321 -14.99 -23.58 7.73
CA ALA A 321 -16.04 -24.09 8.62
C ALA A 321 -15.43 -24.91 9.78
N GLU A 322 -14.47 -25.78 9.49
CA GLU A 322 -13.73 -26.53 10.49
C GLU A 322 -12.99 -25.59 11.46
N ALA A 323 -12.34 -24.53 10.94
CA ALA A 323 -11.56 -23.60 11.77
C ALA A 323 -12.42 -22.82 12.77
N PHE A 324 -13.59 -22.33 12.33
CA PHE A 324 -14.55 -21.66 13.21
C PHE A 324 -15.16 -22.64 14.21
N THR A 325 -15.52 -23.83 13.77
CA THR A 325 -16.11 -24.87 14.64
C THR A 325 -15.13 -25.28 15.72
N TYR A 326 -13.86 -25.47 15.38
CA TYR A 326 -12.83 -25.84 16.34
C TYR A 326 -12.57 -24.71 17.36
N TRP A 327 -12.58 -23.45 16.92
CA TRP A 327 -12.50 -22.31 17.84
C TRP A 327 -13.66 -22.30 18.84
N GLU A 328 -14.90 -22.46 18.39
CA GLU A 328 -16.07 -22.49 19.28
C GLU A 328 -16.02 -23.66 20.27
N GLN A 329 -15.53 -24.84 19.86
CA GLN A 329 -15.33 -25.99 20.74
C GLN A 329 -14.31 -25.68 21.86
N LEU A 330 -13.18 -25.08 21.50
CA LEU A 330 -12.15 -24.69 22.46
C LEU A 330 -12.67 -23.62 23.44
N LYS A 331 -13.48 -22.67 22.95
CA LYS A 331 -14.13 -21.66 23.81
C LYS A 331 -15.12 -22.28 24.79
N ALA A 332 -15.96 -23.20 24.32
CA ALA A 332 -16.95 -23.86 25.16
C ALA A 332 -16.31 -24.72 26.28
N ALA A 333 -15.07 -25.18 26.07
CA ALA A 333 -14.31 -25.95 27.05
C ALA A 333 -13.62 -25.08 28.14
N LEU A 334 -13.62 -23.75 28.00
CA LEU A 334 -12.99 -22.86 28.98
C LEU A 334 -13.88 -22.64 30.21
N PRO A 335 -13.29 -22.46 31.41
CA PRO A 335 -14.04 -22.10 32.60
C PRO A 335 -14.77 -20.75 32.41
N GLU A 336 -16.01 -20.63 32.91
CA GLU A 336 -16.84 -19.40 32.80
C GLU A 336 -16.13 -18.12 33.25
N SER A 337 -15.19 -18.24 34.19
CA SER A 337 -14.36 -17.12 34.70
C SER A 337 -13.45 -16.47 33.66
N VAL A 338 -13.21 -17.12 32.52
CA VAL A 338 -12.33 -16.63 31.44
C VAL A 338 -13.12 -15.80 30.41
N GLY A 339 -14.44 -16.03 30.29
CA GLY A 339 -15.27 -15.54 29.19
C GLY A 339 -15.76 -14.09 29.26
N THR A 340 -15.61 -13.39 30.38
CA THR A 340 -16.22 -12.05 30.56
C THR A 340 -15.28 -10.95 31.09
N LYS A 341 -14.06 -11.28 31.52
CA LYS A 341 -13.09 -10.33 32.08
C LYS A 341 -11.62 -10.66 31.75
N ALA A 342 -11.36 -11.18 30.55
CA ALA A 342 -9.99 -11.24 30.05
C ALA A 342 -9.43 -9.80 29.93
N PRO A 343 -8.29 -9.45 30.55
CA PRO A 343 -7.73 -8.10 30.43
C PRO A 343 -7.46 -7.78 28.94
N ALA A 344 -7.79 -6.55 28.54
CA ALA A 344 -7.57 -6.09 27.17
C ALA A 344 -6.09 -6.31 26.78
N GLY A 345 -5.85 -7.12 25.75
CA GLY A 345 -4.52 -7.37 25.21
C GLY A 345 -3.93 -8.77 25.43
N ASN A 346 -4.68 -9.77 25.91
CA ASN A 346 -4.23 -11.16 25.89
C ASN A 346 -4.56 -11.89 24.55
N ALA A 347 -3.92 -13.04 24.33
CA ALA A 347 -4.01 -13.78 23.07
C ALA A 347 -5.44 -14.23 22.76
N PHE A 348 -6.17 -14.70 23.78
CA PHE A 348 -7.54 -15.18 23.63
C PHE A 348 -8.50 -14.09 23.17
N ALA A 349 -8.53 -12.94 23.87
CA ALA A 349 -9.41 -11.83 23.51
C ALA A 349 -9.09 -11.27 22.11
N PHE A 350 -7.81 -11.28 21.71
CA PHE A 350 -7.41 -10.92 20.36
C PHE A 350 -7.91 -11.92 19.31
N ALA A 351 -7.66 -13.22 19.51
CA ALA A 351 -8.09 -14.25 18.56
C ALA A 351 -9.62 -14.26 18.43
N ASP A 352 -10.34 -14.23 19.56
CA ASP A 352 -11.80 -14.23 19.57
C ASP A 352 -12.39 -13.02 18.86
N SER A 353 -11.92 -11.81 19.19
CA SER A 353 -12.42 -10.58 18.56
C SER A 353 -12.14 -10.54 17.05
N ARG A 354 -11.00 -11.08 16.60
CA ARG A 354 -10.64 -11.12 15.18
C ARG A 354 -11.41 -12.19 14.42
N LEU A 355 -11.62 -13.37 15.01
CA LEU A 355 -12.45 -14.42 14.43
C LEU A 355 -13.92 -14.00 14.37
N LEU A 356 -14.44 -13.36 15.42
CA LEU A 356 -15.80 -12.80 15.41
C LEU A 356 -15.95 -11.71 14.34
N ALA A 357 -14.95 -10.84 14.17
CA ALA A 357 -14.96 -9.83 13.11
C ALA A 357 -14.91 -10.47 11.71
N LEU A 358 -14.11 -11.51 11.51
CA LEU A 358 -14.05 -12.24 10.24
C LEU A 358 -15.37 -12.97 9.95
N GLN A 359 -15.95 -13.66 10.94
CA GLN A 359 -17.25 -14.29 10.83
C GLN A 359 -18.33 -13.26 10.45
N LYS A 360 -18.36 -12.12 11.13
CA LYS A 360 -19.31 -11.05 10.82
C LYS A 360 -19.13 -10.51 9.40
N ALA A 361 -17.89 -10.29 8.96
CA ALA A 361 -17.60 -9.84 7.60
C ALA A 361 -18.06 -10.87 6.54
N LEU A 362 -17.91 -12.16 6.83
CA LEU A 362 -18.38 -13.24 5.97
C LEU A 362 -19.91 -13.31 5.91
N ILE A 363 -20.60 -13.10 7.04
CA ILE A 363 -22.06 -13.01 7.08
C ILE A 363 -22.56 -11.81 6.27
N GLU A 364 -21.95 -10.64 6.45
CA GLU A 364 -22.29 -9.42 5.71
C GLU A 364 -22.00 -9.56 4.20
N ALA A 365 -21.03 -10.39 3.83
CA ALA A 365 -20.73 -10.74 2.44
C ALA A 365 -21.68 -11.82 1.86
N GLY A 366 -22.65 -12.32 2.64
CA GLY A 366 -23.60 -13.36 2.20
C GLY A 366 -23.06 -14.79 2.28
N SER A 367 -21.95 -15.01 3.00
CA SER A 367 -21.18 -16.25 3.02
C SER A 367 -21.00 -16.78 4.45
N HIS A 368 -22.09 -17.08 5.15
CA HIS A 368 -22.06 -17.50 6.56
C HIS A 368 -21.22 -18.78 6.78
N PRO A 369 -20.15 -18.78 7.62
CA PRO A 369 -19.19 -19.89 7.71
C PRO A 369 -19.79 -21.28 7.98
N GLN A 370 -20.88 -21.33 8.75
CA GLN A 370 -21.57 -22.60 9.08
C GLN A 370 -22.61 -23.03 8.04
N HIS A 371 -23.01 -22.15 7.11
CA HIS A 371 -24.00 -22.44 6.05
C HIS A 371 -23.37 -22.38 4.64
N LEU A 372 -22.06 -22.21 4.54
CA LEU A 372 -21.34 -22.15 3.27
C LEU A 372 -21.56 -23.43 2.43
N GLY A 373 -21.59 -24.61 3.06
CA GLY A 373 -21.84 -25.88 2.36
C GLY A 373 -23.24 -25.98 1.75
N GLU A 374 -24.26 -25.42 2.42
CA GLU A 374 -25.63 -25.35 1.89
C GLU A 374 -25.74 -24.34 0.74
N LEU A 375 -25.06 -23.20 0.86
CA LEU A 375 -24.96 -22.19 -0.19
C LEU A 375 -24.26 -22.76 -1.44
N MET A 376 -23.21 -23.56 -1.27
CA MET A 376 -22.53 -24.25 -2.37
C MET A 376 -23.44 -25.24 -3.10
N ALA A 377 -24.29 -25.96 -2.36
CA ALA A 377 -25.28 -26.86 -2.97
C ALA A 377 -26.31 -26.07 -3.79
N GLN A 378 -26.70 -24.87 -3.35
CA GLN A 378 -27.62 -23.98 -4.07
C GLN A 378 -26.99 -23.33 -5.31
N LEU A 379 -25.67 -23.13 -5.30
CA LEU A 379 -24.91 -22.57 -6.41
C LEU A 379 -24.42 -23.63 -7.41
N GLN A 380 -24.81 -24.91 -7.26
CA GLN A 380 -24.51 -25.95 -8.24
C GLN A 380 -25.12 -25.61 -9.61
N GLY A 381 -24.27 -25.42 -10.61
CA GLY A 381 -24.66 -24.99 -11.95
C GLY A 381 -24.56 -23.48 -12.20
N ASP A 382 -24.31 -22.68 -11.16
CA ASP A 382 -23.96 -21.26 -11.27
C ASP A 382 -22.43 -21.10 -11.22
N ALA A 383 -21.82 -21.05 -12.41
CA ALA A 383 -20.38 -20.92 -12.54
C ALA A 383 -19.85 -19.54 -12.08
N VAL A 384 -20.70 -18.52 -11.94
CA VAL A 384 -20.26 -17.21 -11.43
C VAL A 384 -20.30 -17.23 -9.91
N GLY A 385 -21.41 -17.67 -9.32
CA GLY A 385 -21.55 -17.77 -7.86
C GLY A 385 -20.51 -18.70 -7.24
N MET A 386 -20.22 -19.85 -7.85
CA MET A 386 -19.18 -20.76 -7.36
C MET A 386 -17.77 -20.14 -7.43
N ALA A 387 -17.51 -19.21 -8.36
CA ALA A 387 -16.24 -18.48 -8.49
C ALA A 387 -16.05 -17.44 -7.41
N GLU A 388 -17.12 -16.69 -7.14
CA GLU A 388 -17.16 -15.77 -6.02
C GLU A 388 -16.93 -16.50 -4.70
N MET A 389 -17.54 -17.69 -4.53
CA MET A 389 -17.34 -18.50 -3.33
C MET A 389 -15.91 -19.02 -3.17
N ALA A 390 -15.27 -19.49 -4.25
CA ALA A 390 -13.86 -19.87 -4.22
C ALA A 390 -12.95 -18.70 -3.82
N LEU A 391 -13.30 -17.49 -4.25
CA LEU A 391 -12.53 -16.31 -3.92
C LEU A 391 -12.73 -15.86 -2.47
N VAL A 392 -13.99 -15.86 -2.00
CA VAL A 392 -14.35 -15.64 -0.58
C VAL A 392 -13.58 -16.61 0.30
N GLY A 393 -13.56 -17.89 -0.07
CA GLY A 393 -12.79 -18.94 0.60
C GLY A 393 -11.29 -18.58 0.70
N ARG A 394 -10.64 -18.28 -0.44
CA ARG A 394 -9.22 -17.90 -0.46
C ARG A 394 -8.89 -16.69 0.42
N GLU A 395 -9.67 -15.61 0.33
CA GLU A 395 -9.40 -14.39 1.10
C GLU A 395 -9.67 -14.61 2.60
N ALA A 396 -10.73 -15.33 2.95
CA ALA A 396 -11.02 -15.65 4.34
C ALA A 396 -9.92 -16.53 4.96
N LEU A 397 -9.41 -17.51 4.22
CA LEU A 397 -8.26 -18.32 4.66
C LEU A 397 -7.00 -17.45 4.83
N TRP A 398 -6.78 -16.47 3.94
CA TRP A 398 -5.68 -15.52 4.09
C TRP A 398 -5.82 -14.63 5.35
N GLN A 399 -7.02 -14.11 5.62
CA GLN A 399 -7.30 -13.35 6.85
C GLN A 399 -7.10 -14.21 8.09
N LEU A 400 -7.54 -15.47 8.05
CA LEU A 400 -7.33 -16.43 9.12
C LEU A 400 -5.84 -16.70 9.35
N GLN A 401 -5.06 -16.89 8.28
CA GLN A 401 -3.60 -16.99 8.36
C GLN A 401 -2.96 -15.73 8.95
N SER A 402 -3.49 -14.54 8.63
CA SER A 402 -3.04 -13.27 9.22
C SER A 402 -3.30 -13.21 10.73
N ILE A 403 -4.44 -13.74 11.20
CA ILE A 403 -4.76 -13.88 12.63
C ILE A 403 -3.76 -14.82 13.29
N LEU A 404 -3.51 -16.00 12.72
CA LEU A 404 -2.53 -16.98 13.23
C LEU A 404 -1.13 -16.37 13.36
N ASN A 405 -0.66 -15.71 12.30
CA ASN A 405 0.64 -15.05 12.29
C ASN A 405 0.70 -13.93 13.34
N ALA A 406 -0.39 -13.20 13.55
CA ALA A 406 -0.47 -12.17 14.58
C ALA A 406 -0.43 -12.76 15.99
N CYS A 407 -1.07 -13.92 16.24
CA CYS A 407 -0.99 -14.63 17.52
C CYS A 407 0.45 -15.05 17.84
N HIS A 408 1.11 -15.77 16.94
CA HIS A 408 2.52 -16.19 17.13
C HIS A 408 3.46 -15.01 17.33
N ARG A 409 3.26 -13.92 16.56
CA ARG A 409 4.11 -12.73 16.65
C ARG A 409 3.94 -11.97 17.97
N ARG A 410 2.72 -11.88 18.49
CA ARG A 410 2.39 -11.06 19.67
C ARG A 410 2.59 -11.82 20.97
N TRP A 411 2.41 -13.13 20.96
CA TRP A 411 2.55 -14.00 22.13
C TRP A 411 3.41 -15.22 21.78
N PRO A 412 4.73 -15.04 21.59
CA PRO A 412 5.63 -16.14 21.28
C PRO A 412 5.68 -17.22 22.38
N GLN A 413 5.28 -16.87 23.61
CA GLN A 413 5.17 -17.79 24.75
C GLN A 413 3.89 -18.66 24.72
N LEU A 414 3.01 -18.53 23.72
CA LEU A 414 1.80 -19.36 23.61
C LEU A 414 2.10 -20.87 23.63
N SER A 415 3.27 -21.28 23.14
CA SER A 415 3.74 -22.66 23.17
C SER A 415 3.94 -23.22 24.59
N GLU A 416 4.15 -22.36 25.58
CA GLU A 416 4.31 -22.74 26.99
C GLU A 416 2.98 -23.11 27.64
N ARG A 417 1.83 -22.77 27.03
CA ARG A 417 0.48 -23.18 27.46
C ARG A 417 0.21 -22.86 28.94
N ALA A 418 0.64 -21.66 29.36
CA ALA A 418 0.67 -21.24 30.76
C ALA A 418 -0.72 -21.12 31.42
N THR A 419 -1.76 -20.86 30.64
CA THR A 419 -3.14 -20.78 31.11
C THR A 419 -4.08 -21.59 30.21
N PRO A 420 -5.28 -22.00 30.68
CA PRO A 420 -6.26 -22.66 29.82
C PRO A 420 -6.62 -21.84 28.56
N ALA A 421 -6.65 -20.51 28.69
CA ALA A 421 -6.90 -19.60 27.56
C ALA A 421 -5.75 -19.61 26.53
N ASP A 422 -4.50 -19.63 27.01
CA ASP A 422 -3.32 -19.75 26.14
C ASP A 422 -3.27 -21.12 25.47
N THR A 423 -3.63 -22.19 26.18
CA THR A 423 -3.78 -23.54 25.64
C THR A 423 -4.79 -23.57 24.50
N ALA A 424 -5.97 -22.96 24.69
CA ALA A 424 -6.99 -22.88 23.63
C ALA A 424 -6.48 -22.16 22.38
N VAL A 425 -5.79 -21.02 22.54
CA VAL A 425 -5.24 -20.29 21.39
C VAL A 425 -4.12 -21.09 20.71
N ALA A 426 -3.22 -21.71 21.49
CA ALA A 426 -2.13 -22.52 20.96
C ALA A 426 -2.66 -23.74 20.20
N ASP A 427 -3.64 -24.45 20.74
CA ASP A 427 -4.27 -25.61 20.07
C ASP A 427 -4.95 -25.22 18.77
N TRP A 428 -5.69 -24.10 18.76
CA TRP A 428 -6.28 -23.58 17.54
C TRP A 428 -5.22 -23.23 16.49
N CYS A 429 -4.12 -22.57 16.91
CA CYS A 429 -3.01 -22.23 16.02
C CYS A 429 -2.31 -23.47 15.45
N ASP A 430 -2.02 -24.47 16.29
CA ASP A 430 -1.37 -25.73 15.90
C ASP A 430 -2.26 -26.57 14.97
N TRP A 431 -3.57 -26.55 15.19
CA TRP A 431 -4.53 -27.18 14.28
C TRP A 431 -4.52 -26.50 12.91
N ALA A 432 -4.61 -25.18 12.90
CA ALA A 432 -4.74 -24.42 11.66
C ALA A 432 -3.46 -24.51 10.81
N LEU A 433 -2.28 -24.40 11.42
CA LEU A 433 -0.99 -24.56 10.74
C LEU A 433 -0.78 -25.94 10.09
N ARG A 434 -1.47 -26.99 10.56
CA ARG A 434 -1.37 -28.33 9.98
C ARG A 434 -2.29 -28.54 8.78
N ARG A 435 -3.30 -27.68 8.59
CA ARG A 435 -4.37 -27.88 7.59
C ARG A 435 -4.44 -26.77 6.52
N LEU A 436 -3.95 -25.57 6.84
CA LEU A 436 -3.76 -24.44 5.92
C LEU A 436 -2.41 -24.54 5.24
#